data_AF-A0A2U1ZWB8-F1
#
_entry.id   AF-A0A2U1ZWB8-F1
#
_cell.length_a   1.000
_cell.length_b   1.000
_cell.length_c   1.000
_cell.angle_alpha   90.00
_cell.angle_beta   90.00
_cell.angle_gamma   90.00
#
_symmetry.space_group_name_H-M   'P 1'
#
loop_
_entity.id
_entity.type
_entity.pdbx_description
1 polymer ?
#
loop_
_entity_poly.entity_id
_entity_poly.type
_entity_poly.pdbx_seq_one_letter_code
_entity_poly.pdbx_strand_id
1 'polypeptide(L)'
;MTARPARFRRLVAVASLAVAALAVTGCSAISESVSEATDQAACALITPIAENLGAQVQVVADDIAVDPSGAIATLEGLQGQVDTAAATTSGGTRTTLENISTWLGDLKAQAETARDGGVVSQETVDGIEAQVVQSVTSLAGGC
;
A
#
# COMPACT_ATOMS: atom_id res chain seq x y z
N MET A 1 46.50 -8.28 -55.39
CA MET A 1 47.24 -9.02 -54.35
C MET A 1 46.23 -9.38 -53.26
N THR A 2 45.58 -10.55 -53.41
CA THR A 2 45.85 -11.82 -52.65
C THR A 2 45.27 -11.79 -51.24
N ALA A 3 44.52 -12.75 -50.71
CA ALA A 3 43.75 -13.90 -51.19
C ALA A 3 42.90 -14.36 -49.98
N ARG A 4 41.70 -14.91 -50.24
CA ARG A 4 40.85 -15.73 -49.34
C ARG A 4 41.60 -17.00 -48.82
N PRO A 5 40.97 -17.95 -48.10
CA PRO A 5 39.93 -17.96 -47.05
C PRO A 5 40.26 -18.97 -45.90
N ALA A 6 39.39 -19.12 -44.88
CA ALA A 6 39.14 -20.45 -44.28
C ALA A 6 37.79 -20.50 -43.55
N ARG A 7 36.90 -21.36 -44.06
CA ARG A 7 35.69 -21.87 -43.38
C ARG A 7 36.06 -23.13 -42.60
N PHE A 8 35.57 -23.25 -41.36
CA PHE A 8 35.30 -24.51 -40.65
C PHE A 8 34.22 -24.14 -39.61
N ARG A 9 32.91 -24.43 -39.76
CA ARG A 9 32.17 -25.69 -39.97
C ARG A 9 32.26 -26.63 -38.75
N ARG A 10 31.28 -26.53 -37.84
CA ARG A 10 30.68 -27.68 -37.14
C ARG A 10 29.29 -27.31 -36.59
N LEU A 11 28.29 -27.97 -37.18
CA LEU A 11 26.97 -28.22 -36.62
C LEU A 11 27.13 -29.04 -35.34
N VAL A 12 26.44 -28.70 -34.25
CA VAL A 12 25.79 -29.66 -33.32
C VAL A 12 24.67 -28.93 -32.58
N ALA A 13 23.45 -29.44 -32.75
CA ALA A 13 22.26 -29.13 -31.96
C ALA A 13 22.32 -29.83 -30.60
N VAL A 14 22.13 -29.12 -29.50
CA VAL A 14 21.78 -29.58 -28.14
C VAL A 14 21.41 -28.31 -27.37
N ALA A 15 20.33 -28.12 -26.62
CA ALA A 15 19.16 -28.90 -26.27
C ALA A 15 18.12 -27.88 -25.83
N SER A 16 16.86 -28.14 -26.19
CA SER A 16 15.76 -28.25 -25.23
C SER A 16 16.03 -27.60 -23.88
N LEU A 17 15.74 -26.30 -23.71
CA LEU A 17 15.50 -25.77 -22.37
C LEU A 17 14.19 -26.41 -21.92
N ALA A 18 14.34 -27.52 -21.19
CA ALA A 18 13.25 -28.21 -20.54
C ALA A 18 12.46 -27.17 -19.74
N VAL A 19 11.24 -26.89 -20.20
CA VAL A 19 10.17 -26.49 -19.31
C VAL A 19 10.10 -27.62 -18.30
N ALA A 20 10.71 -27.39 -17.14
CA ALA A 20 10.56 -28.27 -16.00
C ALA A 20 9.08 -28.23 -15.65
N ALA A 21 8.34 -29.19 -16.21
CA ALA A 21 7.16 -29.73 -15.60
C ALA A 21 7.61 -30.30 -14.26
N LEU A 22 7.73 -29.42 -13.26
CA LEU A 22 7.83 -29.78 -11.87
C LEU A 22 6.55 -30.53 -11.56
N ALA A 23 6.73 -31.85 -11.53
CA ALA A 23 5.72 -32.81 -11.22
C ALA A 23 5.01 -32.39 -9.93
N VAL A 24 3.69 -32.24 -10.06
CA VAL A 24 2.70 -32.09 -9.01
C VAL A 24 2.87 -33.24 -8.02
N THR A 25 3.69 -33.02 -7.00
CA THR A 25 3.84 -33.88 -5.81
C THR A 25 3.95 -32.95 -4.61
N GLY A 26 2.81 -32.38 -4.22
CA GLY A 26 2.70 -31.56 -3.00
C GLY A 26 1.95 -30.24 -3.18
N CYS A 27 0.68 -30.28 -3.58
CA CYS A 27 -0.18 -29.08 -3.64
C CYS A 27 -0.53 -28.47 -2.28
N SER A 28 -0.03 -28.99 -1.16
CA SER A 28 -0.32 -28.46 0.19
C SER A 28 0.80 -27.55 0.73
N ALA A 29 2.03 -27.63 0.22
CA ALA A 29 3.15 -26.83 0.72
C ALA A 29 3.38 -25.51 -0.05
N ILE A 30 2.77 -25.38 -1.24
CA ILE A 30 2.89 -24.19 -2.09
C ILE A 30 2.00 -23.05 -1.56
N SER A 31 0.85 -23.35 -0.93
CA SER A 31 -0.01 -22.32 -0.36
C SER A 31 0.64 -21.58 0.81
N GLU A 32 1.35 -22.26 1.72
CA GLU A 32 2.03 -21.59 2.84
C GLU A 32 3.21 -20.73 2.37
N SER A 33 4.03 -21.22 1.45
CA SER A 33 5.22 -20.49 0.98
C SER A 33 4.88 -19.34 0.00
N VAL A 34 3.75 -19.41 -0.71
CA VAL A 34 3.24 -18.28 -1.49
C VAL A 34 2.56 -17.25 -0.59
N SER A 35 1.82 -17.65 0.45
CA SER A 35 1.22 -16.71 1.40
C SER A 35 2.28 -15.87 2.12
N GLU A 36 3.33 -16.47 2.68
CA GLU A 36 4.39 -15.70 3.36
C GLU A 36 5.12 -14.70 2.45
N ALA A 37 5.37 -15.07 1.19
CA ALA A 37 6.00 -14.17 0.23
C ALA A 37 5.08 -13.01 -0.18
N THR A 38 3.77 -13.26 -0.24
CA THR A 38 2.77 -12.23 -0.58
C THR A 38 2.55 -11.29 0.60
N ASP A 39 2.56 -11.81 1.83
CA ASP A 39 2.42 -11.03 3.06
C ASP A 39 3.63 -10.11 3.28
N GLN A 40 4.86 -10.59 3.06
CA GLN A 40 6.06 -9.75 3.14
C GLN A 40 6.08 -8.63 2.10
N ALA A 41 5.62 -8.91 0.88
CA ALA A 41 5.51 -7.90 -0.17
C ALA A 41 4.43 -6.85 0.16
N ALA A 42 3.29 -7.28 0.70
CA ALA A 42 2.25 -6.38 1.17
C ALA A 42 2.75 -5.51 2.33
N CYS A 43 3.47 -6.08 3.29
CA CYS A 43 4.04 -5.35 4.42
C CYS A 43 5.05 -4.29 3.97
N ALA A 44 5.93 -4.61 3.02
CA ALA A 44 6.86 -3.62 2.47
C ALA A 44 6.16 -2.42 1.81
N LEU A 45 4.94 -2.60 1.30
CA LEU A 45 4.13 -1.52 0.72
C LEU A 45 3.35 -0.74 1.79
N ILE A 46 2.85 -1.43 2.81
CA ILE A 46 1.91 -0.85 3.79
C ILE A 46 2.63 -0.18 4.95
N THR A 47 3.76 -0.72 5.42
CA THR A 47 4.55 -0.12 6.52
C THR A 47 4.85 1.37 6.31
N PRO A 48 5.37 1.84 5.16
CA PRO A 48 5.61 3.27 4.97
C PRO A 48 4.33 4.10 4.97
N ILE A 49 3.21 3.55 4.50
CA ILE A 49 1.91 4.22 4.52
C ILE A 49 1.38 4.32 5.95
N ALA A 50 1.51 3.24 6.72
CA ALA A 50 1.16 3.16 8.13
C ALA A 50 1.96 4.18 8.96
N GLU A 51 3.29 4.22 8.79
CA GLU A 51 4.15 5.21 9.45
C GLU A 51 3.77 6.64 9.06
N ASN A 52 3.54 6.88 7.77
CA ASN A 52 3.18 8.20 7.27
C ASN A 52 1.81 8.67 7.78
N LEU A 53 0.80 7.80 7.78
CA LEU A 53 -0.52 8.08 8.34
C LEU A 53 -0.45 8.36 9.84
N GLY A 54 0.28 7.53 10.60
CA GLY A 54 0.43 7.71 12.04
C GLY A 54 1.09 9.04 12.40
N ALA A 55 2.06 9.49 11.61
CA ALA A 55 2.72 10.77 11.82
C ALA A 55 1.86 11.97 11.37
N GLN A 56 1.12 11.84 10.27
CA GLN A 56 0.41 12.97 9.66
C GLN A 56 -1.01 13.17 10.20
N VAL A 57 -1.71 12.11 10.64
CA VAL A 57 -3.12 12.23 11.06
C VAL A 57 -3.26 13.14 12.29
N GLN A 58 -2.30 13.09 13.21
CA GLN A 58 -2.27 13.94 14.40
C GLN A 58 -2.00 15.41 14.03
N VAL A 59 -1.04 15.66 13.13
CA VAL A 59 -0.77 17.02 12.64
C VAL A 59 -1.98 17.60 11.92
N VAL A 60 -2.66 16.80 11.10
CA VAL A 60 -3.88 17.21 10.42
C VAL A 60 -5.00 17.54 11.40
N ALA A 61 -5.20 16.72 12.43
CA ALA A 61 -6.23 16.95 13.46
C ALA A 61 -6.04 18.33 14.13
N ASP A 62 -4.80 18.67 14.48
CA ASP A 62 -4.43 19.97 15.04
C ASP A 62 -4.61 21.12 14.03
N ASP A 63 -4.26 20.88 12.76
CA ASP A 63 -4.30 21.90 11.70
C ASP A 63 -5.73 22.21 11.20
N ILE A 64 -6.73 21.32 11.39
CA ILE A 64 -8.11 21.55 10.93
C ILE A 64 -8.68 22.89 11.38
N ALA A 65 -8.39 23.31 12.62
CA ALA A 65 -8.89 24.58 13.16
C ALA A 65 -8.00 25.80 12.82
N VAL A 66 -6.74 25.56 12.44
CA VAL A 66 -5.72 26.61 12.25
C VAL A 66 -5.47 26.91 10.78
N ASP A 67 -5.29 25.87 9.97
CA ASP A 67 -5.16 25.90 8.51
C ASP A 67 -6.00 24.76 7.87
N PRO A 68 -7.33 24.95 7.76
CA PRO A 68 -8.20 23.95 7.17
C PRO A 68 -7.86 23.66 5.70
N SER A 69 -7.28 24.61 4.96
CA SER A 69 -6.92 24.39 3.55
C SER A 69 -5.68 23.51 3.43
N GLY A 70 -4.67 23.73 4.28
CA GLY A 70 -3.52 22.84 4.43
C GLY A 70 -3.93 21.43 4.86
N ALA A 71 -4.81 21.31 5.86
CA ALA A 71 -5.35 20.04 6.32
C ALA A 71 -6.05 19.26 5.19
N ILE A 72 -6.90 19.92 4.39
CA ILE A 72 -7.57 19.30 3.22
C ILE A 72 -6.56 18.74 2.22
N ALA A 73 -5.54 19.53 1.84
CA ALA A 73 -4.54 19.11 0.86
C ALA A 73 -3.74 17.89 1.35
N THR A 74 -3.39 17.88 2.63
CA THR A 74 -2.71 16.75 3.27
C THR A 74 -3.60 15.50 3.27
N LEU A 75 -4.87 15.64 3.66
CA LEU A 75 -5.84 14.54 3.68
C LEU A 75 -6.07 13.94 2.30
N GLU A 76 -6.17 14.75 1.24
CA GLU A 76 -6.28 14.27 -0.13
C GLU A 76 -5.04 13.47 -0.56
N GLY A 77 -3.84 13.93 -0.17
CA GLY A 77 -2.59 13.22 -0.42
C GLY A 77 -2.53 11.86 0.31
N LEU A 78 -3.00 11.81 1.56
CA LEU A 78 -3.07 10.57 2.35
C LEU A 78 -4.11 9.60 1.78
N GLN A 79 -5.31 10.07 1.43
CA GLN A 79 -6.34 9.24 0.80
C GLN A 79 -5.82 8.60 -0.50
N GLY A 80 -5.15 9.36 -1.37
CA GLY A 80 -4.59 8.82 -2.60
C GLY A 80 -3.57 7.69 -2.38
N GLN A 81 -2.76 7.78 -1.32
CA GLN A 81 -1.81 6.72 -0.95
C GLN A 81 -2.54 5.48 -0.45
N VAL A 82 -3.52 5.65 0.44
CA VAL A 82 -4.33 4.56 1.00
C VAL A 82 -5.13 3.84 -0.08
N ASP A 83 -5.76 4.58 -0.99
CA ASP A 83 -6.53 4.01 -2.09
C ASP A 83 -5.65 3.21 -3.06
N THR A 84 -4.43 3.71 -3.34
CA THR A 84 -3.44 3.00 -4.16
C THR A 84 -3.01 1.68 -3.49
N ALA A 85 -2.81 1.68 -2.17
CA ALA A 85 -2.50 0.47 -1.41
C ALA A 85 -3.69 -0.50 -1.36
N ALA A 86 -4.91 0.00 -1.15
CA ALA A 86 -6.12 -0.82 -1.17
C ALA A 86 -6.33 -1.50 -2.53
N ALA A 87 -6.01 -0.80 -3.62
CA ALA A 87 -6.09 -1.33 -4.99
C ALA A 87 -5.09 -2.45 -5.28
N THR A 88 -3.95 -2.48 -4.59
CA THR A 88 -2.85 -3.44 -4.80
C THR A 88 -2.83 -4.56 -3.76
N THR A 89 -3.67 -4.48 -2.73
CA THR A 89 -3.81 -5.48 -1.67
C THR A 89 -5.14 -6.23 -1.77
N SER A 90 -5.29 -7.27 -0.96
CA SER A 90 -6.52 -8.08 -0.92
C SER A 90 -6.82 -8.53 0.51
N GLY A 91 -7.99 -9.14 0.71
CA GLY A 91 -8.40 -9.68 2.01
C GLY A 91 -8.58 -8.61 3.09
N GLY A 92 -8.30 -8.98 4.34
CA GLY A 92 -8.52 -8.11 5.51
C GLY A 92 -7.73 -6.81 5.44
N THR A 93 -6.52 -6.83 4.91
CA THR A 93 -5.68 -5.64 4.69
C THR A 93 -6.37 -4.59 3.82
N ARG A 94 -6.97 -5.02 2.71
CA ARG A 94 -7.73 -4.13 1.83
C ARG A 94 -8.90 -3.50 2.57
N THR A 95 -9.67 -4.30 3.32
CA THR A 95 -10.80 -3.80 4.11
C THR A 95 -10.36 -2.76 5.15
N THR A 96 -9.23 -2.99 5.83
CA THR A 96 -8.69 -2.00 6.78
C THR A 96 -8.27 -0.71 6.09
N LEU A 97 -7.63 -0.79 4.92
CA LEU A 97 -7.26 0.40 4.13
C LEU A 97 -8.50 1.15 3.63
N GLU A 98 -9.55 0.47 3.18
CA GLU A 98 -10.82 1.09 2.77
C GLU A 98 -11.51 1.82 3.95
N ASN A 99 -11.46 1.26 5.16
CA ASN A 99 -11.95 1.92 6.37
C ASN A 99 -11.13 3.18 6.70
N ILE A 100 -9.80 3.11 6.60
CA ILE A 100 -8.92 4.27 6.79
C ILE A 100 -9.26 5.36 5.77
N SER A 101 -9.44 5.02 4.49
CA SER A 101 -9.80 5.98 3.44
C SER A 101 -11.12 6.70 3.76
N THR A 102 -12.10 5.97 4.31
CA THR A 102 -13.38 6.53 4.78
C THR A 102 -13.18 7.54 5.90
N TRP A 103 -12.43 7.16 6.93
CA TRP A 103 -12.13 8.04 8.07
C TRP A 103 -11.36 9.30 7.69
N LEU A 104 -10.38 9.19 6.78
CA LEU A 104 -9.71 10.36 6.22
C LEU A 104 -10.68 11.28 5.46
N GLY A 105 -11.69 10.71 4.81
CA GLY A 105 -12.77 11.45 4.17
C GLY A 105 -13.65 12.20 5.18
N ASP A 106 -13.92 11.59 6.34
CA ASP A 106 -14.67 12.23 7.42
C ASP A 106 -13.87 13.38 8.04
N LEU A 107 -12.55 13.22 8.26
CA LEU A 107 -11.66 14.31 8.68
C LEU A 107 -11.64 15.44 7.64
N LYS A 108 -11.63 15.10 6.34
CA LYS A 108 -11.67 16.09 5.26
C LYS A 108 -12.96 16.88 5.30
N ALA A 109 -14.09 16.24 5.56
CA ALA A 109 -15.38 16.92 5.71
C ALA A 109 -15.38 17.88 6.93
N GLN A 110 -14.71 17.52 8.04
CA GLN A 110 -14.51 18.44 9.16
C GLN A 110 -13.64 19.64 8.76
N ALA A 111 -12.55 19.41 8.02
CA ALA A 111 -11.67 20.46 7.51
C ALA A 111 -12.41 21.41 6.54
N GLU A 112 -13.23 20.88 5.64
CA GLU A 112 -14.10 21.67 4.75
C GLU A 112 -15.12 22.49 5.54
N THR A 113 -15.71 21.90 6.58
CA THR A 113 -16.62 22.59 7.50
C THR A 113 -15.91 23.77 8.17
N ALA A 114 -14.70 23.59 8.70
CA ALA A 114 -13.90 24.67 9.27
C ALA A 114 -13.57 25.76 8.24
N ARG A 115 -13.12 25.37 7.04
CA ARG A 115 -12.80 26.29 5.94
C ARG A 115 -13.99 27.20 5.60
N ASP A 116 -15.18 26.62 5.61
CA ASP A 116 -16.43 27.31 5.25
C ASP A 116 -17.03 28.10 6.44
N GLY A 117 -16.31 28.17 7.58
CA GLY A 117 -16.69 28.93 8.78
C GLY A 117 -17.65 28.20 9.72
N GLY A 118 -17.85 26.90 9.51
CA GLY A 118 -18.67 26.04 10.36
C GLY A 118 -17.97 25.63 11.67
N VAL A 119 -18.75 25.05 12.58
CA VAL A 119 -18.24 24.53 13.85
C VAL A 119 -17.73 23.10 13.64
N VAL A 120 -16.46 22.86 13.98
CA VAL A 120 -15.86 21.53 14.00
C VAL A 120 -16.08 20.86 15.35
N SER A 121 -16.45 19.58 15.31
CA SER A 121 -16.56 18.75 16.51
C SER A 121 -15.20 18.14 16.85
N GLN A 122 -14.52 18.68 17.86
CA GLN A 122 -13.22 18.18 18.30
C GLN A 122 -13.30 16.72 18.79
N GLU A 123 -14.39 16.35 19.49
CA GLU A 123 -14.64 14.96 19.89
C GLU A 123 -14.72 14.02 18.67
N THR A 124 -15.27 14.50 17.56
CA THR A 124 -15.33 13.73 16.32
C THR A 124 -13.96 13.61 15.66
N VAL A 125 -13.19 14.70 15.61
CA VAL A 125 -11.82 14.70 15.07
C VAL A 125 -10.93 13.74 15.86
N ASP A 126 -10.90 13.86 17.19
CA ASP A 126 -10.12 12.99 18.09
C ASP A 126 -10.56 11.52 17.96
N GLY A 127 -11.87 11.28 17.86
CA GLY A 127 -12.44 9.95 17.71
C GLY A 127 -12.04 9.28 16.39
N ILE A 128 -11.95 10.06 15.31
CA ILE A 128 -11.50 9.57 14.01
C ILE A 128 -9.98 9.33 14.02
N GLU A 129 -9.20 10.27 14.59
CA GLU A 129 -7.74 10.12 14.75
C GLU A 129 -7.41 8.81 15.45
N ALA A 130 -8.05 8.54 16.60
CA ALA A 130 -7.84 7.32 17.37
C ALA A 130 -8.15 6.04 16.56
N GLN A 131 -9.20 6.05 15.73
CA GLN A 131 -9.55 4.92 14.87
C GLN A 131 -8.52 4.67 13.77
N VAL A 132 -8.03 5.75 13.14
CA VAL A 132 -6.96 5.68 12.14
C VAL A 132 -5.69 5.13 12.78
N VAL A 133 -5.24 5.69 13.91
CA VAL A 133 -4.02 5.25 14.61
C VAL A 133 -4.12 3.79 15.05
N GLN A 134 -5.26 3.37 15.59
CA GLN A 134 -5.46 1.98 16.01
C GLN A 134 -5.40 1.01 14.82
N SER A 135 -6.03 1.37 13.70
CA SER A 135 -6.05 0.51 12.51
C SER A 135 -4.71 0.45 11.80
N VAL A 136 -3.98 1.58 11.77
CA VAL A 136 -2.59 1.66 11.31
C VAL A 136 -1.69 0.78 12.18
N THR A 137 -1.84 0.82 13.51
CA THR A 137 -1.08 -0.04 14.43
C THR A 137 -1.39 -1.52 14.20
N SER A 138 -2.67 -1.85 13.97
CA SER A 138 -3.08 -3.22 13.65
C SER A 138 -2.53 -3.70 12.31
N LEU A 139 -2.45 -2.82 11.31
CA LEU A 139 -1.82 -3.12 10.01
C LEU A 139 -0.32 -3.36 10.19
N ALA A 140 0.35 -2.49 10.93
CA ALA A 140 1.78 -2.58 11.17
C ALA A 140 2.19 -3.78 12.02
N GLY A 141 1.35 -4.24 12.95
CA GLY A 141 1.60 -5.44 13.78
C GLY A 141 1.03 -6.75 13.21
N GLY A 142 0.25 -6.68 12.13
CA GLY A 142 -0.04 -7.81 11.25
C GLY A 142 1.08 -8.07 10.24
N CYS A 143 1.99 -7.10 10.13
CA CYS A 143 3.35 -7.21 9.64
C CYS A 143 4.31 -7.37 10.85
#